data_AF-A0A0J7YNR5-F1
#
_entry.id   AF-A0A0J7YNR5-F1
#
_cell.length_a   1.000
_cell.length_b   1.000
_cell.length_c   1.000
_cell.angle_alpha   90.00
_cell.angle_beta   90.00
_cell.angle_gamma   90.00
#
_symmetry.space_group_name_H-M   'P 1'
#
loop_
_entity.id
_entity.type
_entity.pdbx_description
1 polymer ?
#
loop_
_entity_poly.entity_id
_entity_poly.type
_entity_poly.pdbx_seq_one_letter_code
_entity_poly.pdbx_strand_id
1 'polypeptide(L)'
;MTGPTKESSPSSSPSPFHPALHLNYKNALPITLNMDKPQYTAWATLFRNTARAYQVLDHIDSTATRPSDVDDDLWGRLDSIVLQWIYGTIHEDLIYAILDE
;
A
#
# COMPACT_ATOMS: atom_id res chain seq x y z
N MET A 1 15.93 37.36 36.72
CA MET A 1 16.53 36.33 35.85
C MET A 1 15.39 35.57 35.20
N THR A 2 14.94 36.08 34.05
CA THR A 2 13.90 35.52 33.20
C THR A 2 14.49 34.38 32.37
N GLY A 3 13.98 33.16 32.51
CA GLY A 3 14.35 32.04 31.66
C GLY A 3 13.61 32.09 30.31
N PRO A 4 14.19 31.57 29.21
CA PRO A 4 13.44 31.35 27.99
C PRO A 4 13.19 29.86 27.72
N THR A 5 11.89 29.55 27.65
CA THR A 5 11.19 28.83 26.56
C THR A 5 11.84 27.58 25.96
N LYS A 6 11.19 26.45 26.28
CA LYS A 6 11.24 25.17 25.57
C LYS A 6 10.86 25.38 24.10
N GLU A 7 11.85 25.34 23.21
CA GLU A 7 11.63 25.34 21.76
C GLU A 7 10.82 24.09 21.38
N SER A 8 9.64 24.32 20.83
CA SER A 8 8.81 23.32 20.19
C SER A 8 9.50 22.80 18.92
N SER A 9 9.73 21.49 18.87
CA SER A 9 10.22 20.76 17.70
C SER A 9 9.39 21.05 16.45
N PRO A 10 9.98 21.01 15.24
CA PRO A 10 9.25 21.31 14.01
C PRO A 10 8.18 20.25 13.78
N SER A 11 6.93 20.71 13.68
CA SER A 11 5.79 19.93 13.18
C SER A 11 6.15 19.46 11.76
N SER A 12 6.35 18.16 11.58
CA SER A 12 6.47 17.55 10.26
C SER A 12 5.11 17.67 9.57
N SER A 13 4.99 18.60 8.63
CA SER A 13 3.92 18.58 7.66
C SER A 13 3.88 17.23 6.95
N PRO A 14 2.72 16.55 6.81
CA PRO A 14 2.65 15.29 6.10
C PRO A 14 3.13 15.49 4.66
N SER A 15 4.07 14.65 4.23
CA SER A 15 4.61 14.69 2.88
C SER A 15 3.48 14.41 1.88
N PRO A 16 3.16 15.35 0.96
CA PRO A 16 2.12 15.13 -0.06
C PRO A 16 2.55 14.14 -1.17
N PHE A 17 3.72 13.51 -1.07
CA PHE A 17 4.34 12.72 -2.12
C PHE A 17 4.61 11.28 -1.67
N HIS A 18 3.56 10.52 -1.37
CA HIS A 18 3.71 9.09 -1.15
C HIS A 18 3.88 8.36 -2.51
N PRO A 19 4.90 7.50 -2.70
CA PRO A 19 5.22 6.90 -4.00
C PRO A 19 4.07 6.07 -4.58
N ALA A 20 3.29 5.39 -3.75
CA ALA A 20 2.13 4.62 -4.18
C ALA A 20 1.06 5.44 -4.91
N LEU A 21 0.95 6.75 -4.64
CA LEU A 21 -0.05 7.63 -5.26
C LEU A 21 0.14 7.81 -6.77
N HIS A 22 1.33 7.48 -7.29
CA HIS A 22 1.70 7.69 -8.70
C HIS A 22 1.96 6.39 -9.45
N LEU A 23 1.79 5.23 -8.80
CA LEU A 23 2.04 3.94 -9.43
C LEU A 23 0.95 3.61 -10.45
N ASN A 24 1.35 3.38 -11.70
CA ASN A 24 0.53 2.68 -12.67
C ASN A 24 0.70 1.16 -12.49
N TYR A 25 -0.16 0.57 -11.66
CA TYR A 25 -0.08 -0.85 -11.30
C TYR A 25 -0.13 -1.81 -12.50
N LYS A 26 -0.84 -1.43 -13.57
CA LYS A 26 -0.95 -2.26 -14.80
C LYS A 26 0.41 -2.47 -15.47
N ASN A 27 1.30 -1.48 -15.36
CA ASN A 27 2.67 -1.58 -15.89
C ASN A 27 3.62 -2.25 -14.89
N ALA A 28 3.38 -2.08 -13.60
CA ALA A 28 4.24 -2.60 -12.54
C ALA A 28 4.01 -4.08 -12.22
N LEU A 29 2.80 -4.59 -12.47
CA LEU A 29 2.40 -5.96 -12.17
C LEU A 29 1.84 -6.63 -13.45
N PRO A 30 2.70 -7.24 -14.29
CA PRO A 30 2.30 -7.78 -15.58
C PRO A 30 1.61 -9.16 -15.49
N ILE A 31 1.31 -9.65 -14.30
CA ILE A 31 0.68 -10.96 -14.06
C ILE A 31 -0.73 -10.75 -13.55
N THR A 32 -1.70 -11.41 -14.18
CA THR A 32 -3.08 -11.50 -13.69
C THR A 32 -3.30 -12.85 -13.04
N LEU A 33 -3.46 -12.90 -11.72
CA LEU A 33 -3.76 -14.12 -10.95
C LEU A 33 -5.08 -14.74 -11.41
N ASN A 34 -5.10 -16.06 -11.50
CA ASN A 34 -6.22 -16.87 -11.98
C ASN A 34 -6.05 -18.25 -11.33
N MET A 35 -7.14 -18.80 -10.80
CA MET A 35 -7.19 -20.08 -10.07
C MET A 35 -6.74 -21.28 -10.91
N ASP A 36 -6.94 -21.23 -12.23
CA ASP A 36 -6.62 -22.34 -13.13
C ASP A 36 -5.14 -22.38 -13.54
N LYS A 37 -4.33 -21.42 -13.07
CA LYS A 37 -2.92 -21.29 -13.45
C LYS A 37 -2.00 -21.36 -12.24
N PRO A 38 -0.83 -22.02 -12.34
CA PRO A 38 0.14 -22.13 -11.25
C PRO A 38 0.98 -20.85 -11.09
N GLN A 39 0.34 -19.69 -11.03
CA GLN A 39 1.00 -18.38 -11.04
C GLN A 39 0.96 -17.67 -9.68
N TYR A 40 0.30 -18.25 -8.67
CA TYR A 40 0.17 -17.65 -7.34
C TYR A 40 1.51 -17.24 -6.75
N THR A 41 2.51 -18.14 -6.75
CA THR A 41 3.83 -17.85 -6.17
C THR A 41 4.52 -16.68 -6.87
N ALA A 42 4.47 -16.64 -8.21
CA ALA A 42 5.08 -15.56 -8.98
C ALA A 42 4.35 -14.23 -8.76
N TRP A 43 3.01 -14.26 -8.81
CA TRP A 43 2.16 -13.10 -8.56
C TRP A 43 2.37 -12.55 -7.14
N ALA A 44 2.31 -13.39 -6.11
CA ALA A 44 2.49 -12.99 -4.71
C ALA A 44 3.88 -12.40 -4.45
N THR A 45 4.92 -12.99 -5.06
CA THR A 45 6.29 -12.47 -4.97
C THR A 45 6.41 -11.09 -5.60
N LEU A 46 5.89 -10.91 -6.82
CA LEU A 46 5.90 -9.60 -7.49
C LEU A 46 5.07 -8.57 -6.73
N PHE A 47 3.88 -8.93 -6.29
CA PHE A 47 2.99 -8.04 -5.54
C PHE A 47 3.66 -7.55 -4.25
N ARG A 48 4.26 -8.48 -3.47
CA ARG A 48 4.97 -8.14 -2.24
C ARG A 48 6.19 -7.26 -2.48
N ASN A 49 6.94 -7.51 -3.56
CA ASN A 49 8.08 -6.66 -3.95
C ASN A 49 7.63 -5.25 -4.35
N THR A 50 6.54 -5.14 -5.10
CA THR A 50 5.94 -3.85 -5.47
C THR A 50 5.44 -3.11 -4.23
N ALA A 51 4.68 -3.76 -3.35
CA ALA A 51 4.20 -3.14 -2.11
C ALA A 51 5.37 -2.59 -1.26
N ARG A 52 6.47 -3.35 -1.16
CA ARG A 52 7.69 -2.89 -0.50
C ARG A 52 8.35 -1.70 -1.19
N ALA A 53 8.50 -1.74 -2.52
CA ALA A 53 9.13 -0.67 -3.28
C ALA A 53 8.34 0.66 -3.21
N TYR A 54 7.02 0.57 -3.05
CA TYR A 54 6.11 1.71 -2.98
C TYR A 54 5.64 2.05 -1.55
N GLN A 55 6.33 1.54 -0.53
CA GLN A 55 6.11 1.88 0.89
C GLN A 55 4.68 1.60 1.39
N VAL A 56 4.09 0.47 0.98
CA VAL A 56 2.74 0.04 1.41
C VAL A 56 2.72 -1.44 1.83
N LEU A 57 3.86 -1.99 2.26
CA LEU A 57 3.96 -3.40 2.66
C LEU A 57 3.11 -3.70 3.91
N ASP A 58 3.01 -2.72 4.79
CA ASP A 58 2.21 -2.68 6.01
C ASP A 58 0.69 -2.83 5.78
N HIS A 59 0.20 -2.58 4.56
CA HIS A 59 -1.20 -2.86 4.20
C HIS A 59 -1.48 -4.32 3.87
N ILE A 60 -0.44 -5.13 3.59
CA ILE A 60 -0.61 -6.56 3.22
C ILE A 60 0.13 -7.53 4.13
N ASP A 61 0.91 -7.03 5.07
CA ASP A 61 1.69 -7.80 6.02
C ASP A 61 1.41 -7.33 7.43
N SER A 62 0.64 -8.12 8.18
CA SER A 62 0.27 -7.81 9.57
C SER A 62 1.46 -7.77 10.54
N THR A 63 2.64 -8.23 10.12
CA THR A 63 3.87 -8.14 10.91
C THR A 63 4.62 -6.82 10.70
N ALA A 64 4.27 -6.05 9.66
CA ALA A 64 4.83 -4.74 9.41
C ALA A 64 4.05 -3.66 10.20
N THR A 65 4.79 -2.73 10.80
CA THR A 65 4.22 -1.65 11.61
C THR A 65 3.79 -0.50 10.72
N ARG A 66 2.57 0.01 10.93
CA ARG A 66 2.10 1.28 10.36
C ARG A 66 3.10 2.42 10.67
N PRO A 67 3.56 3.18 9.67
CA PRO A 67 4.43 4.35 9.91
C PRO A 67 3.72 5.41 10.77
N SER A 68 4.46 6.05 11.68
CA SER A 68 3.91 7.06 12.60
C SER A 68 3.71 8.43 11.96
N ASP A 69 4.28 8.64 10.78
CA ASP A 69 4.24 9.87 9.98
C ASP A 69 3.12 9.87 8.92
N VAL A 70 2.28 8.83 8.89
CA VAL A 70 1.12 8.70 8.01
C VAL A 70 -0.17 8.90 8.81
N ASP A 71 -0.88 10.00 8.53
CA ASP A 71 -2.19 10.28 9.12
C ASP A 71 -3.28 9.29 8.66
N ASP A 72 -4.43 9.30 9.33
CA ASP A 72 -5.52 8.34 9.08
C ASP A 72 -6.14 8.48 7.67
N ASP A 73 -6.20 9.71 7.16
CA ASP A 73 -6.77 9.98 5.83
C ASP A 73 -5.86 9.42 4.73
N LEU A 74 -4.55 9.66 4.83
CA LEU A 74 -3.56 9.09 3.92
C LEU A 74 -3.51 7.57 4.07
N TRP A 75 -3.59 7.04 5.29
CA TRP A 75 -3.63 5.60 5.54
C TRP A 75 -4.79 4.91 4.81
N GLY A 76 -6.02 5.41 4.99
CA GLY A 76 -7.20 4.86 4.29
C GLY A 76 -7.10 4.99 2.77
N ARG A 77 -6.47 6.06 2.28
CA ARG A 77 -6.22 6.24 0.85
C ARG A 77 -5.21 5.24 0.30
N LEU A 78 -4.12 4.96 1.02
CA LEU A 78 -3.13 3.96 0.64
C LEU A 78 -3.74 2.56 0.64
N ASP A 79 -4.59 2.26 1.62
CA ASP A 79 -5.33 1.00 1.69
C ASP A 79 -6.19 0.76 0.44
N SER A 80 -6.98 1.78 0.06
CA SER A 80 -7.81 1.75 -1.14
C SER A 80 -7.00 1.56 -2.42
N ILE A 81 -5.79 2.14 -2.49
CA ILE A 81 -4.88 1.98 -3.63
C ILE A 81 -4.34 0.56 -3.71
N VAL A 82 -3.95 -0.04 -2.59
CA VAL A 82 -3.49 -1.43 -2.53
C VAL A 82 -4.60 -2.39 -2.95
N LEU A 83 -5.82 -2.20 -2.46
CA LEU A 83 -7.00 -2.95 -2.90
C LEU A 83 -7.22 -2.81 -4.41
N GLN A 84 -7.11 -1.59 -4.95
CA GLN A 84 -7.25 -1.36 -6.39
C GLN A 84 -6.18 -2.10 -7.21
N TRP A 85 -4.95 -2.24 -6.69
CA TRP A 85 -3.89 -3.03 -7.33
C TRP A 85 -4.22 -4.52 -7.30
N ILE A 86 -4.76 -5.03 -6.19
CA ILE A 86 -5.21 -6.43 -6.07
C ILE A 86 -6.29 -6.70 -7.11
N TYR A 87 -7.38 -5.93 -7.12
CA TYR A 87 -8.47 -6.10 -8.08
C TYR A 87 -8.01 -5.97 -9.53
N GLY A 88 -7.04 -5.10 -9.79
CA GLY A 88 -6.47 -4.91 -11.11
C GLY A 88 -5.51 -6.00 -11.58
N THR A 89 -5.12 -6.93 -10.72
CA THR A 89 -4.13 -7.99 -11.00
C THR A 89 -4.65 -9.39 -10.69
N ILE A 90 -5.95 -9.55 -10.47
CA ILE A 90 -6.63 -10.84 -10.34
C ILE A 90 -7.71 -10.99 -11.42
N HIS A 91 -8.08 -12.22 -11.74
CA HIS A 91 -9.17 -12.54 -12.66
C HIS A 91 -10.53 -12.17 -12.05
N GLU A 92 -11.53 -11.86 -12.88
CA GLU A 92 -12.86 -11.42 -12.42
C GLU A 92 -13.52 -12.42 -11.47
N ASP A 93 -13.37 -13.73 -11.72
CA ASP A 93 -13.90 -14.77 -10.83
C ASP A 93 -13.36 -14.66 -9.39
N LEU A 94 -12.11 -14.21 -9.24
CA LEU A 94 -11.50 -13.96 -7.93
C LEU A 94 -11.98 -12.65 -7.32
N ILE A 95 -12.34 -11.65 -8.13
CA ILE A 95 -12.92 -10.40 -7.62
C ILE A 95 -14.25 -10.69 -6.93
N TYR A 96 -15.14 -11.45 -7.59
CA TYR A 96 -16.43 -11.81 -6.99
C TYR A 96 -16.26 -12.63 -5.71
N ALA A 97 -15.31 -13.56 -5.67
CA ALA A 97 -15.03 -14.34 -4.47
C ALA A 97 -14.55 -13.49 -3.26
N ILE A 98 -13.90 -12.35 -3.50
CA ILE A 98 -13.40 -11.45 -2.46
C ILE A 98 -14.44 -10.40 -2.05
N LEU A 99 -15.30 -9.96 -2.98
CA LEU A 99 -16.31 -8.92 -2.74
C LEU A 99 -17.65 -9.45 -2.20
N ASP A 100 -17.89 -10.77 -2.29
CA ASP A 100 -19.11 -11.42 -1.79
C ASP A 100 -19.00 -11.82 -0.29
N GLU A 101 -18.00 -11.30 0.43
CA GLU A 101 -17.87 -11.36 1.89
C GLU A 101 -18.35 -10.09 2.61
#